data_AF-A0A2E1JAC9-F1
#
_entry.id   AF-A0A2E1JAC9-F1
#
_cell.length_a   1.000
_cell.length_b   1.000
_cell.length_c   1.000
_cell.angle_alpha   90.00
_cell.angle_beta   90.00
_cell.angle_gamma   90.00
#
_symmetry.space_group_name_H-M   'P 1'
#
loop_
_entity.id
_entity.type
_entity.pdbx_description
1 polymer ?
#
loop_
_entity_poly.entity_id
_entity_poly.type
_entity_poly.pdbx_seq_one_letter_code
_entity_poly.pdbx_strand_id
1 'polypeptide(L)'
;EPEPEPEPEPEPEPEPEPEPEPEPELPLIENRIVPPPPLIPPPSDEVLAPMPPPPLPPVPVISADKILSSIPIAEPNYWPWPQQEKWSDREVALQVKSAMEAARAKDTAQATVLLDEVGPHLGNRSKLIYPIGALLQRIGRSQSVDKMLENASELIPDDKNLITAKKKLRP
;
A
#
# COMPACT_ATOMS: atom_id res chain seq x y z
N GLU A 1 -35.05 -58.26 -22.78
CA GLU A 1 -34.92 -57.74 -21.41
C GLU A 1 -33.74 -56.78 -21.40
N PRO A 2 -33.93 -55.46 -21.22
CA PRO A 2 -32.83 -54.55 -20.98
C PRO A 2 -32.46 -54.55 -19.48
N GLU A 3 -31.16 -54.69 -19.20
CA GLU A 3 -30.57 -54.52 -17.87
C GLU A 3 -30.78 -53.07 -17.37
N PRO A 4 -31.04 -52.84 -16.07
CA PRO A 4 -31.18 -51.49 -15.54
C PRO A 4 -29.80 -50.80 -15.49
N GLU A 5 -29.72 -49.60 -16.06
CA GLU A 5 -28.60 -48.68 -15.86
C GLU A 5 -28.49 -48.30 -14.37
N PRO A 6 -27.26 -48.19 -13.81
CA PRO A 6 -27.10 -47.80 -12.42
C PRO A 6 -27.56 -46.34 -12.22
N GLU A 7 -28.43 -46.13 -11.23
CA GLU A 7 -28.82 -44.80 -10.78
C GLU A 7 -27.58 -43.99 -10.35
N PRO A 8 -27.52 -42.68 -10.64
CA PRO A 8 -26.40 -41.85 -10.20
C PRO A 8 -26.38 -41.79 -8.66
N GLU A 9 -25.23 -42.13 -8.07
CA GLU A 9 -24.95 -41.89 -6.67
C GLU A 9 -25.20 -40.40 -6.33
N PRO A 10 -25.80 -40.08 -5.17
CA PRO A 10 -26.06 -38.71 -4.80
C PRO A 10 -24.72 -37.94 -4.68
N GLU A 11 -24.64 -36.80 -5.37
CA GLU A 11 -23.55 -35.84 -5.21
C GLU A 11 -23.42 -35.46 -3.72
N PRO A 12 -22.20 -35.36 -3.17
CA PRO A 12 -22.03 -34.91 -1.81
C PRO A 12 -22.62 -33.51 -1.66
N GLU A 13 -23.58 -33.35 -0.74
CA GLU A 13 -24.09 -32.05 -0.35
C GLU A 13 -22.92 -31.14 0.06
N PRO A 14 -22.95 -29.84 -0.32
CA PRO A 14 -21.90 -28.91 0.07
C PRO A 14 -21.82 -28.83 1.60
N GLU A 15 -20.63 -29.06 2.15
CA GLU A 15 -20.35 -28.79 3.56
C GLU A 15 -20.73 -27.33 3.88
N PRO A 16 -21.37 -27.08 5.03
CA PRO A 16 -21.79 -25.73 5.41
C PRO A 16 -20.58 -24.80 5.47
N GLU A 17 -20.69 -23.63 4.84
CA GLU A 17 -19.72 -22.55 4.96
C GLU A 17 -19.45 -22.26 6.44
N PRO A 18 -18.18 -22.00 6.83
CA PRO A 18 -17.86 -21.66 8.20
C PRO A 18 -18.63 -20.39 8.61
N GLU A 19 -19.42 -20.52 9.68
CA GLU A 19 -20.13 -19.42 10.32
C GLU A 19 -19.13 -18.29 10.64
N PRO A 20 -19.49 -17.02 10.42
CA PRO A 20 -18.58 -15.90 10.67
C PRO A 20 -18.15 -15.91 12.14
N GLU A 21 -16.83 -15.90 12.37
CA GLU A 21 -16.25 -15.68 13.69
C GLU A 21 -16.80 -14.38 14.30
N PRO A 22 -17.22 -14.39 15.58
CA PRO A 22 -17.80 -13.21 16.20
C PRO A 22 -16.78 -12.08 16.26
N GLU A 23 -17.19 -10.89 15.81
CA GLU A 23 -16.45 -9.64 16.00
C GLU A 23 -16.14 -9.44 17.50
N PRO A 24 -14.95 -8.93 17.87
CA PRO A 24 -14.64 -8.66 19.25
C PRO A 24 -15.60 -7.60 19.80
N GLU A 25 -16.47 -8.00 20.73
CA GLU A 25 -17.34 -7.10 21.48
C GLU A 25 -16.49 -6.08 22.23
N LEU A 26 -16.57 -4.82 21.80
CA LEU A 26 -15.97 -3.70 22.52
C LEU A 26 -16.58 -3.64 23.92
N PRO A 27 -15.78 -3.48 25.00
CA PRO A 27 -16.31 -3.45 26.35
C PRO A 27 -17.32 -2.30 26.45
N LEU A 28 -18.59 -2.67 26.64
CA LEU A 28 -19.65 -1.77 27.06
C LEU A 28 -19.19 -1.12 28.35
N ILE A 29 -18.85 0.16 28.27
CA ILE A 29 -18.48 0.97 29.42
C ILE A 29 -19.75 1.04 30.26
N GLU A 30 -19.83 0.18 31.28
CA GLU A 30 -20.93 0.19 32.24
C GLU A 30 -21.11 1.62 32.74
N ASN A 31 -22.33 2.15 32.58
CA ASN A 31 -22.73 3.44 33.12
C ASN A 31 -22.54 3.41 34.64
N ARG A 32 -21.33 3.74 35.09
CA ARG A 32 -20.98 3.88 36.49
C ARG A 32 -21.80 5.04 37.01
N ILE A 33 -22.88 4.73 37.71
CA ILE A 33 -23.64 5.69 38.50
C ILE A 33 -22.66 6.18 39.57
N VAL A 34 -22.01 7.31 39.30
CA VAL A 34 -21.15 7.98 40.27
C VAL A 34 -22.05 8.55 41.37
N PRO A 35 -21.79 8.25 42.66
CA PRO A 35 -22.51 8.91 43.74
C PRO A 35 -22.22 10.41 43.69
N PRO A 36 -23.16 11.29 44.09
CA PRO A 36 -22.90 12.71 44.13
C PRO A 36 -21.75 13.00 45.10
N PRO A 37 -20.84 13.92 44.75
CA PRO A 37 -19.73 14.28 45.63
C PRO A 37 -20.26 14.97 46.90
N PRO A 38 -19.55 14.85 48.04
CA PRO A 38 -19.92 15.54 49.27
C PRO A 38 -19.88 17.07 49.07
N LEU A 39 -20.84 17.78 49.67
CA LEU A 39 -20.94 19.23 49.60
C LEU A 39 -19.82 19.87 50.45
N ILE A 40 -18.81 20.44 49.78
CA ILE A 40 -17.70 21.17 50.41
C ILE A 40 -18.23 22.55 50.85
N PRO A 41 -17.95 23.04 52.08
CA PRO A 41 -18.31 24.40 52.47
C PRO A 41 -17.60 25.45 51.60
N PRO A 42 -18.18 26.64 51.40
CA PRO A 42 -17.56 27.65 50.55
C PRO A 42 -16.20 28.07 51.13
N PRO A 43 -15.18 28.28 50.28
CA PRO A 43 -13.88 28.76 50.74
C PRO A 43 -14.03 30.19 51.26
N SER A 44 -13.41 30.46 52.41
CA SER A 44 -13.22 31.83 52.90
C SER A 44 -12.49 32.65 51.83
N ASP A 45 -12.97 33.88 51.63
CA ASP A 45 -12.40 34.90 50.76
C ASP A 45 -10.99 35.25 51.24
N GLU A 46 -9.98 34.59 50.66
CA GLU A 46 -8.59 35.06 50.75
C GLU A 46 -8.16 35.48 49.34
N VAL A 47 -7.97 36.79 49.20
CA VAL A 47 -7.68 37.51 47.98
C VAL A 47 -6.30 37.07 47.45
N LEU A 48 -6.25 36.00 46.66
CA LEU A 48 -5.04 35.62 45.93
C LEU A 48 -4.87 36.52 44.71
N ALA A 49 -3.87 37.39 44.76
CA ALA A 49 -3.42 38.17 43.61
C ALA A 49 -3.11 37.25 42.41
N PRO A 50 -3.40 37.66 41.16
CA PRO A 50 -3.14 36.83 39.99
C PRO A 50 -1.63 36.61 39.83
N MET A 51 -1.18 35.36 39.99
CA MET A 51 0.16 34.96 39.58
C MET A 51 0.27 35.03 38.05
N PRO A 52 1.40 35.49 37.48
CA PRO A 52 1.62 35.44 36.04
C PRO A 52 1.65 33.97 35.56
N PRO A 53 1.16 33.69 34.34
CA PRO A 53 1.24 32.34 33.77
C PRO A 53 2.70 31.90 33.62
N PRO A 54 3.00 30.59 33.79
CA PRO A 54 4.34 30.07 33.55
C PRO A 54 4.74 30.28 32.08
N PRO A 55 6.05 30.45 31.79
CA PRO A 55 6.52 30.60 30.42
C PRO A 55 6.25 29.33 29.60
N LEU A 56 5.74 29.51 28.37
CA LEU A 56 5.53 28.42 27.41
C LEU A 56 6.88 27.75 27.07
N PRO A 57 6.92 26.42 26.89
CA PRO A 57 8.12 25.76 26.38
C PRO A 57 8.43 26.27 24.97
N PRO A 58 9.72 26.38 24.58
CA PRO A 58 10.09 26.81 23.25
C PRO A 58 9.56 25.81 22.21
N VAL A 59 8.84 26.31 21.20
CA VAL A 59 8.49 25.51 20.03
C VAL A 59 9.77 25.03 19.35
N PRO A 60 9.89 23.75 18.97
CA PRO A 60 11.04 23.29 18.21
C PRO A 60 11.07 24.01 16.87
N VAL A 61 12.06 24.88 16.68
CA VAL A 61 12.31 25.57 15.42
C VAL A 61 12.89 24.57 14.42
N ILE A 62 12.01 23.94 13.64
CA ILE A 62 12.45 23.13 12.51
C ILE A 62 12.89 24.12 11.43
N SER A 63 14.21 24.31 11.27
CA SER A 63 14.78 25.18 10.25
C SER A 63 14.29 24.76 8.86
N ALA A 64 13.90 25.72 8.02
CA ALA A 64 13.46 25.47 6.64
C ALA A 64 14.51 24.70 5.82
N ASP A 65 15.80 24.88 6.11
CA ASP A 65 16.91 24.12 5.52
C ASP A 65 16.81 22.61 5.76
N LYS A 66 16.28 22.19 6.92
CA LYS A 66 16.06 20.78 7.24
C LYS A 66 14.88 20.18 6.46
N ILE A 67 13.91 21.03 6.07
CA ILE A 67 12.78 20.64 5.23
C ILE A 67 13.24 20.51 3.77
N LEU A 68 14.02 21.48 3.27
CA LEU A 68 14.55 21.46 1.91
C LEU A 68 15.49 20.28 1.65
N SER A 69 16.31 19.89 2.63
CA SER A 69 17.22 18.74 2.49
C SER A 69 16.50 17.38 2.51
N SER A 70 15.21 17.34 2.86
CA SER A 70 14.37 16.12 2.83
C SER A 70 13.57 15.99 1.52
N ILE A 71 13.59 16.99 0.64
CA ILE A 71 12.95 16.91 -0.66
C ILE A 71 13.92 16.11 -1.55
N PRO A 72 13.56 14.90 -1.99
CA PRO A 72 14.41 14.18 -2.93
C PRO A 72 14.58 15.07 -4.16
N ILE A 73 15.83 15.42 -4.48
CA ILE A 73 16.20 15.93 -5.80
C ILE A 73 15.54 14.99 -6.80
N ALA A 74 14.67 15.53 -7.65
CA ALA A 74 13.91 14.75 -8.62
C ALA A 74 14.90 14.13 -9.61
N GLU A 75 15.47 12.99 -9.23
CA GLU A 75 16.24 12.16 -10.12
C GLU A 75 15.33 11.75 -11.27
N PRO A 76 15.86 11.67 -12.50
CA PRO A 76 15.08 11.26 -13.65
C PRO A 76 14.49 9.87 -13.41
N ASN A 77 13.20 9.84 -13.07
CA ASN A 77 12.44 8.65 -12.75
C ASN A 77 11.40 8.39 -13.82
N TYR A 78 11.51 7.25 -14.48
CA TYR A 78 10.53 6.81 -15.45
C TYR A 78 9.45 5.93 -14.84
N TRP A 79 9.58 5.48 -13.60
CA TRP A 79 8.57 4.62 -12.97
C TRP A 79 7.40 5.42 -12.42
N PRO A 80 6.20 4.82 -12.33
CA PRO A 80 5.04 5.47 -11.72
C PRO A 80 5.13 5.54 -10.19
N TRP A 81 6.15 4.94 -9.57
CA TRP A 81 6.43 5.01 -8.14
C TRP A 81 7.59 5.96 -7.84
N PRO A 82 7.52 6.74 -6.75
CA PRO A 82 8.67 7.48 -6.25
C PRO A 82 9.79 6.50 -5.88
N GLN A 83 10.99 6.74 -6.39
CA GLN A 83 12.12 5.85 -6.15
C GLN A 83 12.72 6.10 -4.76
N GLN A 84 13.09 5.02 -4.09
CA GLN A 84 13.71 5.00 -2.77
C GLN A 84 15.03 4.22 -2.85
N GLU A 85 15.34 3.42 -1.81
CA GLU A 85 16.51 2.57 -1.80
C GLU A 85 16.46 1.52 -2.92
N LYS A 86 17.46 1.49 -3.80
CA LYS A 86 17.53 0.49 -4.86
C LYS A 86 17.79 -0.90 -4.26
N TRP A 87 16.93 -1.87 -4.58
CA TRP A 87 17.20 -3.28 -4.24
C TRP A 87 18.22 -3.89 -5.21
N SER A 88 18.84 -4.99 -4.80
CA SER A 88 19.75 -5.77 -5.65
C SER A 88 19.01 -6.37 -6.85
N ASP A 89 19.69 -6.52 -8.00
CA ASP A 89 19.09 -7.04 -9.24
C ASP A 89 18.44 -8.42 -9.05
N ARG A 90 19.06 -9.26 -8.20
CA ARG A 90 18.54 -10.57 -7.82
C ARG A 90 17.21 -10.48 -7.10
N GLU A 91 17.12 -9.61 -6.10
CA GLU A 91 15.92 -9.42 -5.27
C GLU A 91 14.77 -8.86 -6.11
N VAL A 92 15.04 -7.82 -6.90
CA VAL A 92 14.05 -7.24 -7.81
C VAL A 92 13.57 -8.28 -8.82
N ALA A 93 14.48 -9.03 -9.44
CA ALA A 93 14.09 -10.06 -10.39
C ALA A 93 13.25 -11.18 -9.73
N LEU A 94 13.58 -11.57 -8.49
CA LEU A 94 12.82 -12.56 -7.73
C LEU A 94 11.41 -12.04 -7.44
N GLN A 95 11.30 -10.82 -6.91
CA GLN A 95 10.01 -10.21 -6.56
C GLN A 95 9.13 -9.99 -7.80
N VAL A 96 9.69 -9.49 -8.90
CA VAL A 96 8.96 -9.29 -10.16
C VAL A 96 8.49 -10.62 -10.75
N LYS A 97 9.28 -11.69 -10.62
CA LYS A 97 8.87 -13.04 -11.02
C LYS A 97 7.70 -13.54 -10.18
N SER A 98 7.77 -13.41 -8.85
CA SER A 98 6.68 -13.77 -7.95
C SER A 98 5.41 -12.97 -8.27
N ALA A 99 5.53 -11.66 -8.50
CA ALA A 99 4.41 -10.81 -8.87
C ALA A 99 3.80 -11.22 -10.22
N MET A 100 4.63 -11.54 -11.22
CA MET A 100 4.18 -12.06 -12.51
C MET A 100 3.49 -13.42 -12.39
N GLU A 101 3.95 -14.30 -11.50
CA GLU A 101 3.35 -15.60 -11.25
C GLU A 101 1.98 -15.46 -10.58
N ALA A 102 1.89 -14.66 -9.51
CA ALA A 102 0.62 -14.31 -8.87
C ALA A 102 -0.39 -13.74 -9.89
N ALA A 103 0.09 -12.80 -10.72
CA ALA A 103 -0.75 -12.21 -11.77
C ALA A 103 -1.22 -13.27 -12.79
N ARG A 104 -0.34 -14.22 -13.17
CA ARG A 104 -0.70 -15.33 -14.07
C ARG A 104 -1.72 -16.27 -13.44
N ALA A 105 -1.64 -16.51 -12.14
CA ALA A 105 -2.59 -17.29 -11.36
C ALA A 105 -3.94 -16.57 -11.14
N LYS A 106 -4.12 -15.38 -11.74
CA LYS A 106 -5.27 -14.48 -11.52
C LYS A 106 -5.36 -13.91 -10.10
N ASP A 107 -4.31 -14.08 -9.30
CA ASP A 107 -4.18 -13.44 -7.99
C ASP A 107 -3.69 -12.00 -8.16
N THR A 108 -4.64 -11.13 -8.48
CA THR A 108 -4.37 -9.71 -8.73
C THR A 108 -3.99 -8.97 -7.45
N ALA A 109 -4.53 -9.41 -6.31
CA ALA A 109 -4.25 -8.82 -5.01
C ALA A 109 -2.77 -9.00 -4.63
N GLN A 110 -2.26 -10.24 -4.64
CA GLN A 110 -0.85 -10.50 -4.36
C GLN A 110 0.08 -9.88 -5.41
N ALA A 111 -0.29 -9.96 -6.69
CA ALA A 111 0.50 -9.30 -7.74
C ALA A 111 0.64 -7.80 -7.49
N THR A 112 -0.42 -7.17 -6.97
CA THR A 112 -0.41 -5.74 -6.64
C THR A 112 0.47 -5.46 -5.43
N VAL A 113 0.37 -6.25 -4.37
CA VAL A 113 1.22 -6.11 -3.17
C VAL A 113 2.70 -6.22 -3.56
N LEU A 114 3.07 -7.33 -4.21
CA LEU A 114 4.46 -7.59 -4.61
C LEU A 114 5.00 -6.52 -5.56
N LEU A 115 4.14 -5.99 -6.45
CA LEU A 115 4.50 -4.91 -7.35
C LEU A 115 4.69 -3.57 -6.63
N ASP A 116 3.82 -3.25 -5.68
CA ASP A 116 3.91 -2.00 -4.93
C ASP A 116 5.14 -1.98 -4.00
N GLU A 117 5.51 -3.14 -3.47
CA GLU A 117 6.76 -3.32 -2.75
C GLU A 117 7.98 -3.13 -3.66
N VAL A 118 8.02 -3.76 -4.84
CA VAL A 118 9.21 -3.65 -5.71
C VAL A 118 9.31 -2.30 -6.42
N GLY A 119 8.18 -1.63 -6.68
CA GLY A 119 8.07 -0.36 -7.41
C GLY A 119 9.06 0.75 -7.00
N PRO A 120 9.14 1.13 -5.72
CA PRO A 120 10.09 2.13 -5.24
C PRO A 120 11.56 1.68 -5.29
N HIS A 121 11.81 0.39 -5.47
CA HIS A 121 13.15 -0.21 -5.41
C HIS A 121 13.73 -0.60 -6.79
N LEU A 122 13.02 -0.27 -7.88
CA LEU A 122 13.40 -0.63 -9.26
C LEU A 122 14.69 0.06 -9.73
N GLY A 123 14.89 1.33 -9.35
CA GLY A 123 16.00 2.18 -9.77
C GLY A 123 16.03 2.44 -11.29
N ASN A 124 17.17 2.86 -11.85
CA ASN A 124 17.26 3.22 -13.28
C ASN A 124 17.43 2.03 -14.25
N ARG A 125 16.90 0.84 -13.90
CA ARG A 125 16.94 -0.38 -14.71
C ARG A 125 15.93 -0.42 -15.89
N SER A 126 16.35 0.03 -17.07
CA SER A 126 15.54 -0.03 -18.30
C SER A 126 15.08 -1.44 -18.71
N LYS A 127 15.82 -2.49 -18.34
CA LYS A 127 15.47 -3.91 -18.60
C LYS A 127 14.14 -4.33 -18.00
N LEU A 128 13.70 -3.67 -16.94
CA LEU A 128 12.47 -4.01 -16.23
C LEU A 128 11.23 -3.33 -16.81
N ILE A 129 11.39 -2.37 -17.73
CA ILE A 129 10.27 -1.58 -18.27
C ILE A 129 9.22 -2.49 -18.89
N TYR A 130 9.65 -3.50 -19.66
CA TYR A 130 8.74 -4.48 -20.25
C TYR A 130 8.04 -5.37 -19.21
N PRO A 131 8.74 -6.12 -18.34
CA PRO A 131 8.08 -7.00 -17.38
C PRO A 131 7.20 -6.24 -16.38
N ILE A 132 7.62 -5.06 -15.91
CA ILE A 132 6.80 -4.22 -15.03
C ILE A 132 5.58 -3.69 -15.77
N GLY A 133 5.74 -3.20 -17.01
CA GLY A 133 4.62 -2.74 -17.82
C GLY A 133 3.60 -3.85 -18.13
N ALA A 134 4.08 -5.06 -18.41
CA ALA A 134 3.22 -6.22 -18.67
C ALA A 134 2.45 -6.65 -17.40
N LEU A 135 3.13 -6.59 -16.26
CA LEU A 135 2.52 -6.86 -14.96
C LEU A 135 1.46 -5.81 -14.62
N LEU A 136 1.79 -4.52 -14.76
CA LEU A 136 0.87 -3.40 -14.58
C LEU A 136 -0.40 -3.56 -15.43
N GLN A 137 -0.24 -3.93 -16.71
CA GLN A 137 -1.39 -4.16 -17.60
C GLN A 137 -2.24 -5.35 -17.15
N ARG A 138 -1.61 -6.41 -16.64
CA ARG A 138 -2.31 -7.59 -16.12
C ARG A 138 -3.11 -7.32 -14.84
N ILE A 139 -2.62 -6.46 -13.96
CA ILE A 139 -3.36 -6.02 -12.76
C ILE A 139 -4.33 -4.86 -13.03
N GLY A 140 -4.51 -4.45 -14.30
CA GLY A 140 -5.44 -3.38 -14.68
C GLY A 140 -4.92 -1.95 -14.48
N ARG A 141 -3.64 -1.75 -14.14
CA ARG A 141 -3.01 -0.43 -13.97
C ARG A 141 -2.41 0.10 -15.28
N SER A 142 -3.20 0.12 -16.36
CA SER A 142 -2.73 0.54 -17.69
C SER A 142 -2.25 1.99 -17.74
N GLN A 143 -2.90 2.91 -17.02
CA GLN A 143 -2.48 4.31 -16.97
C GLN A 143 -1.06 4.50 -16.40
N SER A 144 -0.67 3.65 -15.45
CA SER A 144 0.69 3.65 -14.90
C SER A 144 1.71 3.21 -15.94
N VAL A 145 1.33 2.31 -16.85
CA VAL A 145 2.17 1.91 -18.00
C VAL A 145 2.34 3.08 -18.97
N ASP A 146 1.26 3.78 -19.31
CA ASP A 146 1.31 4.92 -20.23
C ASP A 146 2.24 6.02 -19.70
N LYS A 147 2.05 6.44 -18.43
CA LYS A 147 2.93 7.42 -17.76
C LYS A 147 4.38 6.96 -17.73
N MET A 148 4.60 5.68 -17.42
CA MET A 148 5.94 5.10 -17.37
C MET A 148 6.64 5.15 -18.73
N LEU A 149 5.93 4.79 -19.81
CA LEU A 149 6.46 4.79 -21.16
C LEU A 149 6.71 6.21 -21.68
N GLU A 150 5.88 7.17 -21.29
CA GLU A 150 6.05 8.59 -21.61
C GLU A 150 7.31 9.14 -20.94
N ASN A 151 7.43 9.02 -19.61
CA ASN A 151 8.62 9.44 -18.87
C ASN A 151 9.89 8.70 -19.36
N ALA A 152 9.80 7.40 -19.62
CA ALA A 152 10.92 6.63 -20.17
C ALA A 152 11.31 7.13 -21.57
N SER A 153 10.36 7.57 -22.40
CA SER A 153 10.67 8.11 -23.72
C SER A 153 11.35 9.47 -23.68
N GLU A 154 11.13 10.26 -22.63
CA GLU A 154 11.86 11.51 -22.41
C GLU A 154 13.28 11.25 -21.89
N LEU A 155 13.46 10.26 -21.02
CA LEU A 155 14.73 9.98 -20.37
C LEU A 155 15.67 9.08 -21.19
N ILE A 156 15.13 8.07 -21.86
CA ILE A 156 15.89 7.04 -22.59
C ILE A 156 15.25 6.67 -23.94
N PRO A 157 15.06 7.65 -24.87
CA PRO A 157 14.35 7.43 -26.14
C PRO A 157 14.97 6.33 -27.04
N ASP A 158 16.28 6.11 -26.96
CA ASP A 158 17.02 5.18 -27.84
C ASP A 158 17.23 3.77 -27.21
N ASP A 159 16.72 3.54 -25.99
CA ASP A 159 16.95 2.27 -25.31
C ASP A 159 16.15 1.12 -25.95
N LYS A 160 16.86 0.03 -26.29
CA LYS A 160 16.27 -1.17 -26.92
C LYS A 160 15.14 -1.79 -26.09
N ASN A 161 15.22 -1.75 -24.76
CA ASN A 161 14.21 -2.31 -23.87
C ASN A 161 12.94 -1.46 -23.89
N LEU A 162 13.06 -0.12 -23.93
CA LEU A 162 11.92 0.77 -24.07
C LEU A 162 11.20 0.53 -25.39
N ILE A 163 11.94 0.49 -26.51
CA ILE A 163 11.37 0.25 -27.85
C ILE A 163 10.62 -1.09 -27.88
N THR A 164 11.22 -2.13 -27.29
CA THR A 164 10.60 -3.46 -27.18
C THR A 164 9.34 -3.41 -26.31
N ALA A 165 9.41 -2.73 -25.16
CA ALA A 165 8.28 -2.60 -24.24
C ALA A 165 7.11 -1.86 -24.89
N LYS A 166 7.34 -0.70 -25.52
CA LYS A 166 6.30 0.07 -26.23
C LYS A 166 5.60 -0.80 -27.28
N LYS A 167 6.37 -1.52 -28.10
CA LYS A 167 5.83 -2.41 -29.14
C LYS A 167 5.02 -3.58 -28.58
N LYS A 168 5.40 -4.12 -27.42
CA LYS A 168 4.73 -5.28 -26.81
C LYS A 168 3.52 -4.91 -25.97
N LEU A 169 3.55 -3.76 -25.32
CA LEU A 169 2.51 -3.29 -24.39
C LEU A 169 1.42 -2.49 -25.11
N ARG A 170 1.73 -1.93 -26.29
CA ARG A 170 0.78 -1.28 -27.21
C ARG A 170 0.91 -1.94 -28.59
N PRO A 171 0.41 -3.18 -28.76
CA PRO A 171 0.44 -3.89 -30.04
C PRO A 171 -0.49 -3.28 -31.08
#